data_AF-A0AAX3YDW0-F1
#
_entry.id   AF-A0AAX3YDW0-F1
#
_cell.length_a   1.000
_cell.length_b   1.000
_cell.length_c   1.000
_cell.angle_alpha   90.00
_cell.angle_beta   90.00
_cell.angle_gamma   90.00
#
_symmetry.space_group_name_H-M   'P 1'
#
loop_
_entity.id
_entity.type
_entity.pdbx_description
1 polymer ?
#
loop_
_entity_poly.entity_id
_entity_poly.type
_entity_poly.pdbx_seq_one_letter_code
_entity_poly.pdbx_strand_id
1 'polypeptide(L)'
;MRVLLVPEADGGATTVRTDPAGVPIESPRRHSDVVAAVRDIEATEHPRWVWTSTAAVYPALLRAGVRVRRCQDLALTHAILSMRDGVPAPPPDEPVDERPGLFETARTTDPAQVVADFAEQRKTIGDDARLDLLVAAESAGALAAAEMSFDGLPFSTVAHRAFLEAALGPRPAGYDLPQRIQDVTVEIGSAFGRRINPASHVEVVDAFRREGIELASTRKHLLREVDHPAVPLLLRHRDLSKLFSTNGWQWLDSWVRDDRFRPVYVPGGVVSGRWASRGGGALQIPKPLRSSVIADPGHTFVIADAGQLEPRILAAMSGDARMVAAAGADDLYAPVAAETFDGDRGKAKVAILGVLYGATAGEARSLLTLLRTRFPVAVEYVERAARAGERGEVVHSWLGRACPPPSPDFWSHGDAHSRGRFTRNFVVQATASEWALCVLADLRRRLADDPDSELVFFQHDEVMVHTRDPESATRHVLGAVEVATRLLFGETRVRFPMDVAVRDCYAETSDEA
;
A
#
# COMPACT_ATOMS: atom_id res chain seq x y z
N MET A 1 29.55 -6.49 2.44
CA MET A 1 30.13 -5.13 2.42
C MET A 1 29.02 -4.13 2.25
N ARG A 2 29.15 -2.95 2.86
CA ARG A 2 28.19 -1.84 2.76
C ARG A 2 28.91 -0.60 2.22
N VAL A 3 28.24 0.16 1.38
CA VAL A 3 28.78 1.39 0.78
C VAL A 3 27.82 2.52 1.10
N LEU A 4 28.25 3.43 1.96
CA LEU A 4 27.50 4.67 2.20
C LEU A 4 27.67 5.59 1.02
N LEU A 5 26.59 6.24 0.59
CA LEU A 5 26.58 7.20 -0.50
C LEU A 5 25.96 8.51 0.00
N VAL A 6 26.71 9.60 -0.15
CA VAL A 6 26.25 10.96 0.15
C VAL A 6 26.39 11.82 -1.10
N PRO A 7 25.30 12.08 -1.83
CA PRO A 7 25.32 12.99 -2.98
C PRO A 7 25.67 14.42 -2.56
N GLU A 8 26.43 15.10 -3.41
CA GLU A 8 26.84 16.49 -3.23
C GLU A 8 26.09 17.41 -4.21
N ALA A 9 25.96 18.70 -3.87
CA ALA A 9 25.19 19.64 -4.68
C ALA A 9 25.81 19.94 -6.06
N ASP A 10 27.09 19.62 -6.26
CA ASP A 10 27.82 19.79 -7.51
C ASP A 10 27.68 18.60 -8.48
N GLY A 11 26.83 17.61 -8.15
CA GLY A 11 26.65 16.38 -8.93
C GLY A 11 27.68 15.29 -8.60
N GLY A 12 28.63 15.57 -7.70
CA GLY A 12 29.53 14.59 -7.13
C GLY A 12 28.88 13.77 -6.01
N ALA A 13 29.69 12.91 -5.39
CA ALA A 13 29.30 12.20 -4.18
C ALA A 13 30.51 11.79 -3.35
N THR A 14 30.30 11.64 -2.06
CA THR A 14 31.24 10.98 -1.16
C THR A 14 30.74 9.57 -0.84
N THR A 15 31.63 8.57 -0.97
CA THR A 15 31.37 7.18 -0.59
C THR A 15 32.24 6.74 0.58
N VAL A 16 31.69 5.92 1.47
CA VAL A 16 32.44 5.31 2.58
C VAL A 16 32.13 3.81 2.63
N ARG A 17 33.14 2.94 2.50
CA ARG A 17 32.96 1.50 2.71
C ARG A 17 32.98 1.19 4.21
N THR A 18 32.04 0.37 4.64
CA THR A 18 31.91 -0.07 6.03
C THR A 18 31.78 -1.59 6.13
N ASP A 19 32.15 -2.10 7.30
CA ASP A 19 31.81 -3.44 7.72
C ASP A 19 30.30 -3.56 8.03
N PRO A 20 29.80 -4.74 8.43
CA PRO A 20 28.40 -4.88 8.78
C PRO A 20 27.87 -4.10 9.98
N ALA A 21 28.75 -3.70 10.91
CA ALA A 21 28.41 -2.92 12.09
C ALA A 21 28.40 -1.41 11.82
N GLY A 22 28.85 -0.97 10.64
CA GLY A 22 28.94 0.45 10.28
C GLY A 22 30.28 1.08 10.60
N VAL A 23 31.30 0.29 10.92
CA VAL A 23 32.66 0.79 11.13
C VAL A 23 33.32 1.02 9.76
N PRO A 24 33.85 2.24 9.49
CA PRO A 24 34.59 2.52 8.26
C PRO A 24 35.82 1.60 8.14
N ILE A 25 35.94 0.94 6.98
CA ILE A 25 37.11 0.08 6.66
C ILE A 25 38.16 0.81 5.82
N GLU A 26 37.81 1.99 5.30
CA GLU A 26 38.70 2.86 4.53
C GLU A 26 38.31 4.34 4.73
N SER A 27 39.18 5.24 4.28
CA SER A 27 38.89 6.67 4.27
C SER A 27 37.80 7.02 3.24
N PRO A 28 36.95 8.04 3.50
CA PRO A 28 35.96 8.51 2.54
C PRO A 28 36.59 8.83 1.17
N ARG A 29 35.93 8.39 0.10
CA ARG A 29 36.35 8.67 -1.28
C ARG A 29 35.36 9.63 -1.93
N ARG A 30 35.87 10.73 -2.47
CA ARG A 30 35.08 11.70 -3.24
C ARG A 30 35.09 11.35 -4.72
N HIS A 31 33.93 11.47 -5.35
CA HIS A 31 33.70 11.24 -6.77
C HIS A 31 33.12 12.50 -7.39
N SER A 32 33.59 12.85 -8.58
CA SER A 32 33.09 14.02 -9.33
C SER A 32 31.75 13.77 -10.03
N ASP A 33 31.35 12.51 -10.17
CA ASP A 33 30.10 12.09 -10.81
C ASP A 33 29.48 10.96 -10.00
N VAL A 34 28.34 11.25 -9.36
CA VAL A 34 27.60 10.27 -8.55
C VAL A 34 27.08 9.09 -9.37
N VAL A 35 26.63 9.33 -10.60
CA VAL A 35 26.05 8.29 -11.46
C VAL A 35 27.13 7.30 -11.88
N ALA A 36 28.27 7.81 -12.35
CA ALA A 36 29.40 6.98 -12.75
C ALA A 36 29.92 6.15 -11.57
N ALA A 37 30.10 6.77 -10.40
CA ALA A 37 30.56 6.08 -9.20
C ALA A 37 29.62 4.94 -8.77
N VAL A 38 28.30 5.20 -8.73
CA VAL A 38 27.32 4.17 -8.37
C VAL A 38 27.30 3.06 -9.41
N ARG A 39 27.34 3.38 -10.70
CA ARG A 39 27.36 2.39 -11.78
C ARG A 39 28.55 1.44 -11.67
N ASP A 40 29.75 2.00 -11.49
CA ASP A 40 30.99 1.21 -11.45
C ASP A 40 31.05 0.32 -10.20
N ILE A 41 30.67 0.87 -9.04
CA ILE A 41 30.63 0.11 -7.78
C ILE A 41 29.54 -0.96 -7.81
N GLU A 42 28.34 -0.65 -8.32
CA GLU A 42 27.26 -1.63 -8.42
C GLU A 42 27.63 -2.77 -9.36
N ALA A 43 28.30 -2.49 -10.49
CA ALA A 43 28.70 -3.49 -11.46
C ALA A 43 29.82 -4.43 -10.95
N THR A 44 30.70 -3.94 -10.08
CA THR A 44 31.89 -4.68 -9.62
C THR A 44 31.73 -5.32 -8.24
N GLU A 45 31.02 -4.67 -7.32
CA GLU A 45 30.98 -5.04 -5.90
C GLU A 45 29.59 -5.51 -5.43
N HIS A 46 28.52 -5.17 -6.16
CA HIS A 46 27.12 -5.42 -5.76
C HIS A 46 26.84 -5.12 -4.26
N PRO A 47 27.22 -3.94 -3.73
CA PRO A 47 27.15 -3.68 -2.32
C PRO A 47 25.70 -3.62 -1.82
N ARG A 48 25.53 -3.55 -0.50
CA ARG A 48 24.33 -2.93 0.07
C ARG A 48 24.62 -1.44 0.20
N TRP A 49 23.96 -0.62 -0.63
CA TRP A 49 24.03 0.83 -0.53
C TRP A 49 23.42 1.31 0.77
N VAL A 50 23.95 2.39 1.34
CA VAL A 50 23.38 3.02 2.53
C VAL A 50 23.31 4.52 2.26
N TRP A 51 22.14 5.10 2.42
CA TRP A 51 21.91 6.53 2.18
C TRP A 51 20.81 7.05 3.09
N THR A 52 20.73 8.37 3.22
CA THR A 52 19.73 9.04 4.07
C THR A 52 18.31 8.64 3.69
N SER A 53 17.98 8.69 2.40
CA SER A 53 16.63 8.46 1.90
C SER A 53 16.63 7.99 0.45
N THR A 54 16.00 6.85 0.19
CA THR A 54 15.83 6.27 -1.14
C THR A 54 15.01 7.19 -2.03
N ALA A 55 13.97 7.82 -1.46
CA ALA A 55 13.12 8.77 -2.17
C ALA A 55 13.88 10.00 -2.67
N ALA A 56 14.93 10.41 -1.96
CA ALA A 56 15.78 11.54 -2.35
C ALA A 56 16.88 11.14 -3.35
N VAL A 57 17.48 9.97 -3.19
CA VAL A 57 18.70 9.58 -3.92
C VAL A 57 18.39 8.79 -5.20
N TYR A 58 17.54 7.78 -5.10
CA TYR A 58 17.41 6.77 -6.15
C TYR A 58 16.73 7.24 -7.44
N PRO A 59 15.71 8.15 -7.42
CA PRO A 59 15.09 8.63 -8.66
C PRO A 59 16.07 9.28 -9.65
N ALA A 60 17.10 9.98 -9.17
CA ALA A 60 18.12 10.58 -10.03
C ALA A 60 18.99 9.51 -10.71
N LEU A 61 19.31 8.43 -10.00
CA LEU A 61 20.06 7.30 -10.53
C LEU A 61 19.24 6.54 -11.59
N LEU A 62 17.94 6.32 -11.33
CA LEU A 62 17.03 5.68 -12.28
C LEU A 62 16.94 6.45 -13.60
N ARG A 63 16.79 7.78 -13.55
CA ARG A 63 16.81 8.65 -14.75
C ARG A 63 18.12 8.55 -15.54
N ALA A 64 19.23 8.26 -14.87
CA ALA A 64 20.53 8.06 -15.48
C ALA A 64 20.79 6.59 -15.90
N GLY A 65 19.78 5.73 -15.84
CA GLY A 65 19.86 4.32 -16.23
C GLY A 65 20.60 3.43 -15.23
N VAL A 66 20.70 3.84 -13.97
CA VAL A 66 21.39 3.06 -12.91
C VAL A 66 20.35 2.49 -11.95
N ARG A 67 20.26 1.16 -11.91
CA ARG A 67 19.49 0.40 -10.90
C ARG A 67 20.43 -0.26 -9.92
N VAL A 68 20.12 -0.21 -8.62
CA VAL A 68 20.91 -0.86 -7.57
C VAL A 68 20.21 -2.09 -7.03
N ARG A 69 20.96 -3.14 -6.67
CA ARG A 69 20.34 -4.37 -6.18
C ARG A 69 19.78 -4.24 -4.77
N ARG A 70 20.53 -3.61 -3.87
CA ARG A 70 20.22 -3.57 -2.43
C ARG A 70 20.56 -2.23 -1.82
N CYS A 71 19.69 -1.73 -0.93
CA CYS A 71 20.01 -0.60 -0.08
C CYS A 71 19.65 -0.87 1.40
N GLN A 72 20.05 0.05 2.27
CA GLN A 72 19.44 0.34 3.55
C GLN A 72 19.09 1.83 3.56
N ASP A 73 17.82 2.11 3.77
CA ASP A 73 17.27 3.46 3.86
C ASP A 73 17.31 3.92 5.32
N LEU A 74 18.14 4.93 5.63
CA LEU A 74 18.31 5.38 7.01
C LEU A 74 17.05 6.08 7.56
N ALA A 75 16.30 6.82 6.75
CA ALA A 75 15.08 7.50 7.18
C ALA A 75 13.98 6.50 7.54
N LEU A 76 13.75 5.49 6.70
CA LEU A 76 12.77 4.43 6.99
C LEU A 76 13.20 3.56 8.19
N THR A 77 14.50 3.27 8.29
CA THR A 77 15.04 2.55 9.45
C THR A 77 14.84 3.36 10.74
N HIS A 78 15.14 4.67 10.70
CA HIS A 78 14.92 5.56 11.83
C HIS A 78 13.45 5.60 12.25
N ALA A 79 12.51 5.69 11.29
CA ALA A 79 11.08 5.64 11.60
C ALA A 79 10.66 4.34 12.31
N ILE A 80 11.18 3.18 11.88
CA ILE A 80 10.93 1.89 12.54
C ILE A 80 11.47 1.89 13.97
N LEU A 81 12.72 2.33 14.18
CA LEU A 81 13.37 2.31 15.49
C LEU A 81 12.76 3.34 16.45
N SER A 82 12.51 4.57 16.02
CA SER A 82 11.88 5.61 16.84
C SER A 82 10.52 5.17 17.37
N MET A 83 9.71 4.50 16.54
CA MET A 83 8.42 3.97 16.97
C MET A 83 8.54 2.85 18.02
N ARG A 84 9.61 2.05 17.95
CA ARG A 84 9.91 1.04 18.98
C ARG A 84 10.29 1.69 20.31
N ASP A 85 10.95 2.84 20.26
CA ASP A 85 11.30 3.63 21.43
C ASP A 85 10.14 4.49 21.97
N GLY A 86 8.94 4.35 21.40
CA GLY A 86 7.76 5.11 21.80
C GLY A 86 7.78 6.57 21.37
N VAL A 87 8.60 6.90 20.37
CA VAL A 87 8.67 8.23 19.75
C VAL A 87 7.89 8.19 18.43
N PRO A 88 6.94 9.12 18.20
CA PRO A 88 6.27 9.21 16.90
C PRO A 88 7.28 9.34 15.77
N ALA A 89 7.16 8.49 14.74
CA ALA A 89 8.00 8.59 13.56
C ALA A 89 7.80 9.96 12.87
N PRO A 90 8.88 10.55 12.33
CA PRO A 90 8.72 11.67 11.40
C PRO A 90 7.89 11.23 10.19
N PRO A 91 7.23 12.18 9.49
CA PRO A 91 6.58 11.85 8.23
C PRO A 91 7.61 11.26 7.26
N PRO A 92 7.23 10.24 6.46
CA PRO A 92 8.15 9.65 5.51
C PRO A 92 8.61 10.68 4.50
N ASP A 93 9.86 10.56 4.07
CA ASP A 93 10.37 11.37 2.98
C ASP A 93 9.61 11.06 1.70
N GLU A 94 9.45 12.09 0.90
CA GLU A 94 8.76 12.03 -0.36
C GLU A 94 9.75 12.28 -1.50
N PRO A 95 9.57 11.65 -2.68
CA PRO A 95 10.34 12.02 -3.85
C PRO A 95 10.18 13.51 -4.11
N VAL A 96 11.30 14.20 -4.37
CA VAL A 96 11.32 15.62 -4.72
C VAL A 96 10.48 15.81 -5.99
N ASP A 97 9.44 16.65 -5.93
CA ASP A 97 8.54 16.94 -7.07
C ASP A 97 9.36 17.63 -8.17
N GLU A 98 9.14 17.24 -9.43
CA GLU A 98 9.84 17.77 -10.61
C GLU A 98 9.50 19.24 -10.89
N ARG A 99 8.52 19.82 -10.20
CA ARG A 99 8.23 21.26 -10.26
C ARG A 99 9.15 21.97 -9.27
N PRO A 100 10.22 22.65 -9.74
CA PRO A 100 11.16 23.30 -8.84
C PRO A 100 10.40 24.32 -7.98
N GLY A 101 10.34 24.08 -6.68
CA GLY A 101 10.06 25.13 -5.73
C GLY A 101 11.15 26.19 -5.87
N LEU A 102 10.78 27.47 -5.91
CA LEU A 102 11.69 28.61 -6.12
C LEU A 102 12.81 28.73 -5.04
N PHE A 103 12.83 27.83 -4.05
CA PHE A 103 13.69 27.87 -2.86
C PHE A 103 14.17 26.50 -2.36
N GLU A 104 14.22 25.45 -3.20
CA GLU A 104 14.81 24.18 -2.76
C GLU A 104 16.33 24.28 -2.66
N THR A 105 16.83 24.56 -1.46
CA THR A 105 18.23 24.38 -1.11
C THR A 105 18.49 22.89 -0.91
N ALA A 106 19.40 22.32 -1.71
CA ALA A 106 19.88 20.96 -1.48
C ALA A 106 20.42 20.86 -0.05
N ARG A 107 19.84 19.98 0.77
CA ARG A 107 20.35 19.71 2.13
C ARG A 107 21.73 19.09 1.98
N THR A 108 22.78 19.84 2.29
CA THR A 108 24.13 19.29 2.40
C THR A 108 24.17 18.38 3.61
N THR A 109 24.30 17.08 3.37
CA THR A 109 24.44 16.08 4.44
C THR A 109 25.91 15.82 4.66
N ASP A 110 26.38 15.84 5.92
CA ASP A 110 27.75 15.50 6.28
C ASP A 110 27.94 13.97 6.20
N PRO A 111 28.88 13.44 5.39
CA PRO A 111 29.19 12.01 5.35
C PRO A 111 29.53 11.39 6.70
N ALA A 112 30.16 12.14 7.62
CA ALA A 112 30.46 11.65 8.96
C ALA A 112 29.17 11.39 9.77
N GLN A 113 28.16 12.24 9.60
CA GLN A 113 26.86 12.06 10.25
C GLN A 113 26.14 10.82 9.71
N VAL A 114 26.17 10.58 8.39
CA VAL A 114 25.55 9.37 7.78
C VAL A 114 26.21 8.09 8.28
N VAL A 115 27.54 8.09 8.45
CA VAL A 115 28.28 6.97 9.08
C VAL A 115 27.82 6.76 10.52
N ALA A 116 27.74 7.82 11.31
CA ALA A 116 27.33 7.76 12.71
C ALA A 116 25.88 7.26 12.87
N ASP A 117 24.95 7.78 12.06
CA ASP A 117 23.55 7.37 12.05
C ASP A 117 23.43 5.88 11.69
N PHE A 118 24.15 5.44 10.65
CA PHE A 118 24.15 4.05 10.25
C PHE A 118 24.69 3.13 11.36
N ALA A 119 25.81 3.49 11.99
CA ALA A 119 26.40 2.72 13.07
C ALA A 119 25.49 2.64 14.30
N GLU A 120 24.83 3.74 14.68
CA GLU A 120 23.87 3.72 15.80
C GLU A 120 22.65 2.86 15.47
N GLN A 121 22.11 2.93 14.24
CA GLN A 121 21.04 2.03 13.82
C GLN A 121 21.46 0.56 13.90
N ARG A 122 22.68 0.21 13.47
CA ARG A 122 23.20 -1.16 13.56
C ARG A 122 23.32 -1.62 15.01
N LYS A 123 23.77 -0.75 15.90
CA LYS A 123 23.87 -1.03 17.34
C LYS A 123 22.50 -1.24 17.97
N THR A 124 21.50 -0.41 17.64
CA THR A 124 20.12 -0.57 18.13
C THR A 124 19.45 -1.83 17.60
N ILE A 125 19.69 -2.20 16.34
CA ILE A 125 19.20 -3.47 15.77
C ILE A 125 19.88 -4.67 16.45
N GLY A 126 21.18 -4.58 16.70
CA GLY A 126 21.97 -5.65 17.32
C GLY A 126 21.87 -6.96 16.54
N ASP A 127 21.62 -8.05 17.28
CA ASP A 127 21.47 -9.41 16.73
C ASP A 127 20.00 -9.81 16.47
N ASP A 128 19.06 -8.86 16.51
CA ASP A 128 17.64 -9.11 16.22
C ASP A 128 17.45 -9.36 14.71
N ALA A 129 17.57 -10.64 14.32
CA ALA A 129 17.45 -11.06 12.93
C ALA A 129 16.08 -10.73 12.30
N ARG A 130 15.02 -10.62 13.11
CA ARG A 130 13.68 -10.26 12.63
C ARG A 130 13.60 -8.78 12.30
N LEU A 131 14.13 -7.94 13.19
CA LEU A 131 14.22 -6.51 12.96
C LEU A 131 15.17 -6.19 11.80
N ASP A 132 16.28 -6.92 11.66
CA ASP A 132 17.18 -6.79 10.51
C ASP A 132 16.46 -7.11 9.19
N LEU A 133 15.65 -8.17 9.17
CA LEU A 133 14.82 -8.52 8.02
C LEU A 133 13.76 -7.45 7.73
N LEU A 134 13.12 -6.87 8.76
CA LEU A 134 12.16 -5.78 8.60
C LEU A 134 12.79 -4.57 7.91
N VAL A 135 13.97 -4.15 8.38
CA VAL A 135 14.72 -3.02 7.82
C VAL A 135 15.14 -3.29 6.37
N ALA A 136 15.60 -4.51 6.10
CA ALA A 136 15.96 -4.92 4.74
C ALA A 136 14.75 -4.94 3.79
N ALA A 137 13.60 -5.44 4.25
CA ALA A 137 12.36 -5.51 3.48
C ALA A 137 11.77 -4.12 3.21
N GLU A 138 11.77 -3.23 4.20
CA GLU A 138 11.31 -1.84 4.03
C GLU A 138 12.20 -1.08 3.03
N SER A 139 13.52 -1.24 3.14
CA SER A 139 14.49 -0.62 2.22
C SER A 139 14.34 -1.15 0.79
N ALA A 140 14.15 -2.47 0.62
CA ALA A 140 13.87 -3.06 -0.69
C ALA A 140 12.52 -2.60 -1.25
N GLY A 141 11.52 -2.43 -0.39
CA GLY A 141 10.24 -1.82 -0.74
C GLY A 141 10.40 -0.40 -1.26
N ALA A 142 11.28 0.41 -0.66
CA ALA A 142 11.57 1.76 -1.14
C ALA A 142 12.21 1.80 -2.53
N LEU A 143 13.10 0.85 -2.84
CA LEU A 143 13.62 0.69 -4.21
C LEU A 143 12.51 0.32 -5.19
N ALA A 144 11.66 -0.66 -4.84
CA ALA A 144 10.54 -1.09 -5.67
C ALA A 144 9.53 0.06 -5.90
N ALA A 145 9.24 0.85 -4.87
CA ALA A 145 8.38 2.04 -4.96
C ALA A 145 8.92 3.06 -5.95
N ALA A 146 10.21 3.39 -5.85
CA ALA A 146 10.85 4.33 -6.77
C ALA A 146 10.88 3.81 -8.21
N GLU A 147 11.13 2.51 -8.39
CA GLU A 147 11.11 1.86 -9.71
C GLU A 147 9.73 1.84 -10.32
N MET A 148 8.68 1.41 -9.60
CA MET A 148 7.32 1.45 -10.14
C MET A 148 6.87 2.88 -10.47
N SER A 149 7.31 3.88 -9.70
CA SER A 149 7.05 5.30 -10.00
C SER A 149 7.78 5.75 -11.28
N PHE A 150 9.00 5.25 -11.49
CA PHE A 150 9.86 5.56 -12.63
C PHE A 150 9.50 4.78 -13.91
N ASP A 151 9.03 3.55 -13.80
CA ASP A 151 8.62 2.71 -14.92
C ASP A 151 7.19 3.07 -15.34
N GLY A 152 6.31 3.20 -14.34
CA GLY A 152 4.91 3.55 -14.51
C GLY A 152 4.07 2.38 -15.03
N LEU A 153 2.80 2.36 -14.62
CA LEU A 153 1.81 1.40 -15.08
C LEU A 153 1.33 1.76 -16.49
N PRO A 154 1.44 0.88 -17.51
CA PRO A 154 0.83 1.13 -18.82
C PRO A 154 -0.63 1.55 -18.72
N PHE A 155 -0.94 2.72 -19.29
CA PHE A 155 -2.23 3.40 -19.17
C PHE A 155 -2.53 4.20 -20.43
N SER A 156 -3.50 3.76 -21.22
CA SER A 156 -3.92 4.40 -22.46
C SER A 156 -4.63 5.73 -22.19
N THR A 157 -3.96 6.83 -22.48
CA THR A 157 -4.54 8.18 -22.45
C THR A 157 -5.69 8.31 -23.43
N VAL A 158 -5.62 7.66 -24.59
CA VAL A 158 -6.68 7.65 -25.61
C VAL A 158 -7.93 6.98 -25.08
N ALA A 159 -7.81 5.76 -24.54
CA ALA A 159 -8.96 5.05 -23.97
C ALA A 159 -9.57 5.83 -22.80
N HIS A 160 -8.73 6.47 -21.98
CA HIS A 160 -9.22 7.25 -20.86
C HIS A 160 -9.92 8.54 -21.28
N ARG A 161 -9.39 9.28 -22.26
CA ARG A 161 -10.06 10.47 -22.82
C ARG A 161 -11.40 10.11 -23.42
N ALA A 162 -11.47 9.02 -24.19
CA ALA A 162 -12.73 8.52 -24.74
C ALA A 162 -13.74 8.15 -23.63
N PHE A 163 -13.28 7.50 -22.56
CA PHE A 163 -14.12 7.21 -21.39
C PHE A 163 -14.65 8.49 -20.71
N LEU A 164 -13.78 9.49 -20.50
CA LEU A 164 -14.18 10.76 -19.92
C LEU A 164 -15.18 11.50 -20.80
N GLU A 165 -14.95 11.56 -22.11
CA GLU A 165 -15.87 12.19 -23.07
C GLU A 165 -17.22 11.47 -23.10
N ALA A 166 -17.20 10.14 -23.10
CA ALA A 166 -18.38 9.30 -23.05
C ALA A 166 -19.15 9.41 -21.73
N ALA A 167 -18.51 9.78 -20.62
CA ALA A 167 -19.13 9.89 -19.29
C ALA A 167 -19.56 11.32 -18.94
N LEU A 168 -18.74 12.32 -19.25
CA LEU A 168 -18.85 13.72 -18.81
C LEU A 168 -19.20 14.70 -19.95
N GLY A 169 -19.10 14.27 -21.20
CA GLY A 169 -19.17 15.14 -22.38
C GLY A 169 -17.80 15.69 -22.78
N PRO A 170 -17.73 16.60 -23.77
CA PRO A 170 -16.45 17.15 -24.23
C PRO A 170 -15.69 17.83 -23.09
N ARG A 171 -14.36 17.82 -23.16
CA ARG A 171 -13.50 18.48 -22.17
C ARG A 171 -13.91 19.96 -22.04
N PRO A 172 -14.24 20.45 -20.84
CA PRO A 172 -14.63 21.84 -20.65
C PRO A 172 -13.45 22.79 -20.94
N ALA A 173 -13.76 24.01 -21.39
CA ALA A 173 -12.78 25.08 -21.54
C ALA A 173 -12.60 25.79 -20.18
N GLY A 174 -11.35 26.05 -19.79
CA GLY A 174 -11.06 26.78 -18.55
C GLY A 174 -11.54 26.06 -17.28
N TYR A 175 -12.32 26.76 -16.45
CA TYR A 175 -12.77 26.30 -15.13
C TYR A 175 -14.25 25.85 -15.10
N ASP A 176 -14.86 25.69 -16.26
CA ASP A 176 -16.27 25.28 -16.35
C ASP A 176 -16.47 23.82 -15.94
N LEU A 177 -17.67 23.52 -15.43
CA LEU A 177 -18.09 22.14 -15.18
C LEU A 177 -18.35 21.41 -16.51
N PRO A 178 -18.08 20.10 -16.59
CA PRO A 178 -18.45 19.31 -17.76
C PRO A 178 -19.96 19.37 -18.06
N GLN A 179 -20.31 19.35 -19.35
CA GLN A 179 -21.69 19.50 -19.83
C GLN A 179 -22.68 18.59 -19.10
N ARG A 180 -22.35 17.30 -18.94
CA ARG A 180 -23.27 16.35 -18.31
C ARG A 180 -23.49 16.57 -16.81
N ILE A 181 -22.55 17.21 -16.12
CA ILE A 181 -22.74 17.63 -14.72
C ILE A 181 -23.73 18.80 -14.68
N GLN A 182 -23.61 19.74 -15.62
CA GLN A 182 -24.56 20.85 -15.75
C GLN A 182 -25.97 20.35 -16.09
N ASP A 183 -26.10 19.41 -17.04
CA ASP A 183 -27.39 18.83 -17.44
C ASP A 183 -28.09 18.17 -16.25
N VAL A 184 -27.39 17.30 -15.52
CA VAL A 184 -27.95 16.63 -14.34
C VAL A 184 -28.27 17.64 -13.23
N THR A 185 -27.52 18.73 -13.09
CA THR A 185 -27.85 19.81 -12.14
C THR A 185 -29.18 20.49 -12.49
N VAL A 186 -29.45 20.71 -13.78
CA VAL A 186 -30.74 21.24 -14.24
C VAL A 186 -31.86 20.23 -13.98
N GLU A 187 -31.67 18.95 -14.29
CA GLU A 187 -32.64 17.88 -14.03
C GLU A 187 -33.00 17.77 -12.54
N ILE A 188 -32.01 17.86 -11.65
CA ILE A 188 -32.22 17.88 -10.19
C ILE A 188 -33.07 19.09 -9.80
N GLY A 189 -32.76 20.26 -10.36
CA GLY A 189 -33.53 21.46 -10.08
C GLY A 189 -34.98 21.34 -10.54
N SER A 190 -35.22 20.75 -11.71
CA SER A 190 -36.57 20.45 -12.20
C SER A 190 -37.30 19.46 -11.28
N ALA A 191 -36.63 18.45 -10.74
CA ALA A 191 -37.23 17.48 -9.82
C ALA A 191 -37.70 18.12 -8.50
N PHE A 192 -37.00 19.15 -8.01
CA PHE A 192 -37.41 19.93 -6.83
C PHE A 192 -38.25 21.18 -7.17
N GLY A 193 -38.58 21.40 -8.45
CA GLY A 193 -39.26 22.61 -8.93
C GLY A 193 -38.48 23.91 -8.73
N ARG A 194 -37.17 23.85 -8.45
CA ARG A 194 -36.32 25.02 -8.17
C ARG A 194 -34.85 24.75 -8.39
N ARG A 195 -34.07 25.79 -8.68
CA ARG A 195 -32.60 25.67 -8.71
C ARG A 195 -32.06 25.37 -7.30
N ILE A 196 -31.21 24.35 -7.21
CA ILE A 196 -30.44 24.00 -6.01
C ILE A 196 -29.01 23.67 -6.43
N ASN A 197 -28.05 23.81 -5.52
CA ASN A 197 -26.69 23.31 -5.71
C ASN A 197 -26.57 21.85 -5.20
N PRO A 198 -26.43 20.85 -6.08
CA PRO A 198 -26.36 19.44 -5.67
C PRO A 198 -25.09 19.07 -4.88
N ALA A 199 -24.04 19.90 -4.96
CA ALA A 199 -22.81 19.73 -4.18
C ALA A 199 -22.95 20.24 -2.73
N SER A 200 -23.96 21.07 -2.44
CA SER A 200 -24.21 21.60 -1.10
C SER A 200 -25.08 20.65 -0.28
N HIS A 201 -24.49 20.04 0.75
CA HIS A 201 -25.22 19.18 1.68
C HIS A 201 -26.42 19.91 2.30
N VAL A 202 -26.23 21.18 2.69
CA VAL A 202 -27.26 22.01 3.34
C VAL A 202 -28.42 22.25 2.38
N GLU A 203 -28.15 22.65 1.14
CA GLU A 203 -29.22 22.92 0.16
C GLU A 203 -30.00 21.66 -0.21
N VAL A 204 -29.33 20.51 -0.31
CA VAL A 204 -30.00 19.23 -0.60
C VAL A 204 -30.91 18.84 0.56
N VAL A 205 -30.44 18.91 1.81
CA VAL A 205 -31.27 18.61 2.99
C VAL A 205 -32.46 19.56 3.08
N ASP A 206 -32.25 20.85 2.84
CA ASP A 206 -33.32 21.85 2.86
C ASP A 206 -34.33 21.65 1.72
N ALA A 207 -33.90 21.17 0.55
CA ALA A 207 -34.79 20.85 -0.56
C ALA A 207 -35.73 19.70 -0.20
N PHE A 208 -35.19 18.59 0.33
CA PHE A 208 -36.01 17.47 0.79
C PHE A 208 -36.95 17.86 1.94
N ARG A 209 -36.47 18.65 2.91
CA ARG A 209 -37.30 19.11 4.03
C ARG A 209 -38.53 19.89 3.55
N ARG A 210 -38.37 20.72 2.52
CA ARG A 210 -39.48 21.50 1.94
C ARG A 210 -40.54 20.65 1.25
N GLU A 211 -40.17 19.45 0.83
CA GLU A 211 -41.10 18.44 0.30
C GLU A 211 -41.59 17.47 1.39
N GLY A 212 -41.35 17.79 2.66
CA GLY A 212 -41.81 16.99 3.80
C GLY A 212 -40.96 15.76 4.10
N ILE A 213 -39.77 15.63 3.49
CA ILE A 213 -38.86 14.50 3.68
C ILE A 213 -37.71 14.94 4.59
N GLU A 214 -37.67 14.41 5.82
CA GLU A 214 -36.55 14.65 6.74
C GLU A 214 -35.40 13.68 6.46
N LEU A 215 -34.21 14.24 6.19
CA LEU A 215 -32.99 13.48 5.97
C LEU A 215 -32.04 13.61 7.16
N ALA A 216 -31.71 12.48 7.80
CA ALA A 216 -30.67 12.45 8.83
C ALA A 216 -29.26 12.68 8.25
N SER A 217 -29.04 12.31 6.99
CA SER A 217 -27.77 12.49 6.29
C SER A 217 -27.96 12.29 4.79
N THR A 218 -27.10 12.92 3.99
CA THR A 218 -27.08 12.69 2.55
C THR A 218 -26.07 11.59 2.17
N ARG A 219 -25.82 10.58 3.00
CA ARG A 219 -24.93 9.45 2.62
C ARG A 219 -25.60 8.58 1.55
N LYS A 220 -24.81 7.97 0.65
CA LYS A 220 -25.33 7.21 -0.51
C LYS A 220 -26.31 6.09 -0.13
N HIS A 221 -26.08 5.37 0.97
CA HIS A 221 -26.98 4.29 1.41
C HIS A 221 -28.32 4.83 1.93
N LEU A 222 -28.30 5.88 2.76
CA LEU A 222 -29.53 6.51 3.27
C LEU A 222 -30.34 7.19 2.17
N LEU A 223 -29.67 7.87 1.23
CA LEU A 223 -30.38 8.48 0.10
C LEU A 223 -31.12 7.45 -0.77
N ARG A 224 -30.60 6.22 -0.89
CA ARG A 224 -31.23 5.15 -1.68
C ARG A 224 -32.53 4.64 -1.06
N GLU A 225 -32.76 4.87 0.23
CA GLU A 225 -33.98 4.48 0.95
C GLU A 225 -35.10 5.50 0.76
N VAL A 226 -34.81 6.64 0.14
CA VAL A 226 -35.77 7.72 -0.11
C VAL A 226 -36.39 7.54 -1.48
N ASP A 227 -37.72 7.44 -1.52
CA ASP A 227 -38.48 7.37 -2.77
C ASP A 227 -38.76 8.79 -3.30
N HIS A 228 -37.86 9.31 -4.14
CA HIS A 228 -37.99 10.64 -4.73
C HIS A 228 -37.24 10.73 -6.06
N PRO A 229 -37.80 11.37 -7.12
CA PRO A 229 -37.20 11.41 -8.46
C PRO A 229 -35.81 12.08 -8.50
N ALA A 230 -35.51 13.01 -7.60
CA ALA A 230 -34.19 13.63 -7.51
C ALA A 230 -33.09 12.70 -6.95
N VAL A 231 -33.43 11.62 -6.23
CA VAL A 231 -32.44 10.71 -5.62
C VAL A 231 -31.50 10.08 -6.65
N PRO A 232 -31.97 9.38 -7.70
CA PRO A 232 -31.08 8.82 -8.72
C PRO A 232 -30.23 9.89 -9.41
N LEU A 233 -30.79 11.09 -9.62
CA LEU A 233 -30.07 12.22 -10.20
C LEU A 233 -28.96 12.75 -9.30
N LEU A 234 -29.21 12.90 -7.99
CA LEU A 234 -28.21 13.30 -6.99
C LEU A 234 -27.07 12.28 -6.90
N LEU A 235 -27.39 10.99 -6.96
CA LEU A 235 -26.38 9.93 -6.98
C LEU A 235 -25.55 9.98 -8.26
N ARG A 236 -26.20 10.17 -9.42
CA ARG A 236 -25.51 10.33 -10.72
C ARG A 236 -24.61 11.57 -10.72
N HIS A 237 -25.11 12.72 -10.24
CA HIS A 237 -24.32 13.94 -10.11
C HIS A 237 -23.06 13.69 -9.28
N ARG A 238 -23.18 13.04 -8.12
CA ARG A 238 -22.03 12.72 -7.26
C ARG A 238 -21.03 11.77 -7.92
N ASP A 239 -21.51 10.75 -8.61
CA ASP A 239 -20.64 9.80 -9.30
C ASP A 239 -19.88 10.53 -10.44
N LEU A 240 -20.53 11.42 -11.21
CA LEU A 240 -19.89 12.26 -12.23
C LEU A 240 -18.94 13.30 -11.64
N SER A 241 -19.33 14.03 -10.59
CA SER A 241 -18.47 15.02 -9.92
C SER A 241 -17.22 14.36 -9.34
N LYS A 242 -17.36 13.17 -8.75
CA LYS A 242 -16.22 12.40 -8.25
C LYS A 242 -15.30 11.97 -9.38
N LEU A 243 -15.85 11.48 -10.50
CA LEU A 243 -15.04 11.15 -11.67
C LEU A 243 -14.26 12.37 -12.16
N PHE A 244 -14.93 13.51 -12.35
CA PHE A 244 -14.31 14.75 -12.82
C PHE A 244 -13.20 15.26 -11.89
N SER A 245 -13.44 15.25 -10.57
CA SER A 245 -12.49 15.79 -9.60
C SER A 245 -11.34 14.85 -9.25
N THR A 246 -11.59 13.54 -9.24
CA THR A 246 -10.60 12.57 -8.74
C THR A 246 -9.78 11.99 -9.90
N ASN A 247 -10.42 11.64 -11.02
CA ASN A 247 -9.83 10.91 -12.12
C ASN A 247 -10.21 11.53 -13.48
N GLY A 248 -10.43 12.84 -13.52
CA GLY A 248 -10.78 13.58 -14.74
C GLY A 248 -9.57 14.01 -15.54
N TRP A 249 -9.76 14.95 -16.47
CA TRP A 249 -8.66 15.43 -17.33
C TRP A 249 -7.48 16.04 -16.57
N GLN A 250 -7.72 16.78 -15.48
CA GLN A 250 -6.62 17.33 -14.68
C GLN A 250 -5.77 16.23 -14.03
N TRP A 251 -6.42 15.17 -13.55
CA TRP A 251 -5.74 13.99 -13.02
C TRP A 251 -4.92 13.31 -14.11
N LEU A 252 -5.51 13.07 -15.27
CA LEU A 252 -4.85 12.46 -16.42
C LEU A 252 -3.58 13.24 -16.80
N ASP A 253 -3.70 14.56 -16.97
CA ASP A 253 -2.59 15.42 -17.37
C ASP A 253 -1.50 15.54 -16.27
N SER A 254 -1.85 15.29 -14.99
CA SER A 254 -0.89 15.36 -13.87
C SER A 254 -0.13 14.05 -13.65
N TRP A 255 -0.79 12.91 -13.85
CA TRP A 255 -0.30 11.62 -13.38
C TRP A 255 0.01 10.62 -14.50
N VAL A 256 -0.40 10.89 -15.72
CA VAL A 256 -0.11 10.04 -16.88
C VAL A 256 0.78 10.79 -17.85
N ARG A 257 1.94 10.18 -18.16
CA ARG A 257 2.94 10.71 -19.10
C ARG A 257 3.45 9.56 -19.94
N ASP A 258 3.51 9.77 -21.25
CA ASP A 258 3.95 8.75 -22.22
C ASP A 258 3.16 7.43 -22.11
N ASP A 259 1.81 7.55 -22.02
CA ASP A 259 0.88 6.42 -21.80
C ASP A 259 1.25 5.52 -20.61
N ARG A 260 1.86 6.11 -19.58
CA ARG A 260 2.21 5.44 -18.32
C ARG A 260 1.64 6.25 -17.15
N PHE A 261 0.82 5.62 -16.32
CA PHE A 261 0.40 6.16 -15.02
C PHE A 261 1.55 6.04 -14.03
N ARG A 262 2.01 7.19 -13.51
CA ARG A 262 3.22 7.32 -12.69
C ARG A 262 2.86 7.84 -11.31
N PRO A 263 2.25 7.00 -10.46
CA PRO A 263 1.98 7.40 -9.10
C PRO A 263 3.26 7.50 -8.28
N VAL A 264 3.19 8.23 -7.17
CA VAL A 264 4.25 8.26 -6.16
C VAL A 264 3.83 7.37 -5.00
N TYR A 265 4.53 6.26 -4.82
CA TYR A 265 4.38 5.41 -3.64
C TYR A 265 5.15 5.99 -2.45
N VAL A 266 4.56 5.88 -1.26
CA VAL A 266 5.16 6.32 0.00
C VAL A 266 5.27 5.10 0.92
N PRO A 267 6.40 4.36 0.86
CA PRO A 267 6.73 3.30 1.80
C PRO A 267 6.65 3.80 3.25
N GLY A 268 6.25 2.93 4.18
CA GLY A 268 6.06 3.29 5.58
C GLY A 268 4.99 4.37 5.85
N GLY A 269 4.18 4.78 4.86
CA GLY A 269 3.23 5.88 5.00
C GLY A 269 2.05 5.63 5.96
N VAL A 270 1.78 4.36 6.30
CA VAL A 270 0.79 3.97 7.31
C VAL A 270 1.50 3.27 8.45
N VAL A 271 1.01 3.46 9.67
CA VAL A 271 1.59 2.91 10.90
C VAL A 271 1.76 1.38 10.88
N SER A 272 0.90 0.64 10.18
CA SER A 272 1.03 -0.81 9.98
C SER A 272 2.15 -1.19 9.00
N GLY A 273 2.82 -0.25 8.36
CA GLY A 273 3.78 -0.51 7.27
C GLY A 273 3.13 -0.61 5.89
N ARG A 274 1.80 -0.46 5.78
CA ARG A 274 1.16 -0.31 4.48
C ARG A 274 1.65 0.96 3.80
N TRP A 275 1.77 0.90 2.49
CA TRP A 275 2.16 2.06 1.70
C TRP A 275 1.03 3.06 1.60
N ALA A 276 1.40 4.34 1.62
CA ALA A 276 0.55 5.41 1.15
C ALA A 276 0.92 5.76 -0.31
N SER A 277 0.18 6.68 -0.91
CA SER A 277 0.48 7.13 -2.26
C SER A 277 -0.01 8.55 -2.50
N ARG A 278 0.67 9.26 -3.39
CA ARG A 278 0.14 10.43 -4.10
C ARG A 278 -0.06 10.05 -5.56
N GLY A 279 -1.14 10.53 -6.14
CA GLY A 279 -1.55 10.05 -7.44
C GLY A 279 -3.04 10.12 -7.70
N GLY A 280 -3.88 9.93 -6.68
CA GLY A 280 -5.29 9.61 -6.88
C GLY A 280 -5.42 8.25 -7.61
N GLY A 281 -5.70 7.17 -6.89
CA GLY A 281 -5.88 5.83 -7.48
C GLY A 281 -4.64 4.92 -7.50
N ALA A 282 -3.48 5.40 -7.05
CA ALA A 282 -2.25 4.62 -6.94
C ALA A 282 -2.31 3.44 -5.95
N LEU A 283 -3.19 3.51 -4.94
CA LEU A 283 -3.45 2.42 -4.00
C LEU A 283 -4.74 1.66 -4.31
N GLN A 284 -5.44 2.04 -5.37
CA GLN A 284 -6.61 1.31 -5.88
C GLN A 284 -7.02 1.93 -7.21
N ILE A 285 -6.76 1.24 -8.32
CA ILE A 285 -7.29 1.66 -9.63
C ILE A 285 -8.80 1.42 -9.61
N PRO A 286 -9.64 2.48 -9.61
CA PRO A 286 -11.07 2.31 -9.54
C PRO A 286 -11.57 1.53 -10.75
N LYS A 287 -12.60 0.69 -10.59
CA LYS A 287 -13.14 -0.13 -11.69
C LYS A 287 -13.34 0.64 -13.02
N PRO A 288 -13.86 1.88 -13.03
CA PRO A 288 -14.02 2.64 -14.28
C PRO A 288 -12.71 3.00 -14.98
N LEU A 289 -11.58 3.02 -14.27
CA LEU A 289 -10.26 3.27 -14.85
C LEU A 289 -9.59 2.02 -15.39
N ARG A 290 -10.01 0.82 -14.97
CA ARG A 290 -9.32 -0.42 -15.32
C ARG A 290 -9.33 -0.69 -16.83
N SER A 291 -10.30 -0.16 -17.57
CA SER A 291 -10.36 -0.27 -19.04
C SER A 291 -9.34 0.63 -19.75
N SER A 292 -8.72 1.56 -19.02
CA SER A 292 -7.63 2.40 -19.51
C SER A 292 -6.26 1.81 -19.18
N VAL A 293 -6.18 0.80 -18.31
CA VAL A 293 -4.94 0.07 -18.00
C VAL A 293 -4.81 -1.05 -19.02
N ILE A 294 -3.96 -0.83 -20.03
CA ILE A 294 -3.78 -1.68 -21.20
C ILE A 294 -2.29 -1.94 -21.35
N ALA A 295 -1.90 -3.20 -21.50
CA ALA A 295 -0.51 -3.60 -21.67
C ALA A 295 0.07 -3.04 -22.98
N ASP A 296 1.38 -2.83 -23.01
CA ASP A 296 2.06 -2.41 -24.24
C ASP A 296 1.98 -3.52 -25.30
N PRO A 297 2.05 -3.19 -26.60
CA PRO A 297 2.05 -4.19 -27.65
C PRO A 297 3.07 -5.31 -27.43
N GLY A 298 2.60 -6.56 -27.50
CA GLY A 298 3.41 -7.76 -27.28
C GLY A 298 3.67 -8.10 -25.81
N HIS A 299 3.07 -7.37 -24.87
CA HIS A 299 3.09 -7.70 -23.45
C HIS A 299 1.69 -8.03 -22.94
N THR A 300 1.65 -8.62 -21.75
CA THR A 300 0.47 -8.91 -20.95
C THR A 300 0.73 -8.46 -19.51
N PHE A 301 -0.32 -8.34 -18.71
CA PHE A 301 -0.22 -8.23 -17.26
C PHE A 301 -0.38 -9.60 -16.61
N VAL A 302 0.54 -9.95 -15.72
CA VAL A 302 0.36 -10.99 -14.70
C VAL A 302 -0.04 -10.28 -13.41
N ILE A 303 -1.30 -10.43 -13.03
CA ILE A 303 -1.91 -9.83 -11.84
C ILE A 303 -2.06 -10.93 -10.81
N ALA A 304 -1.52 -10.73 -9.62
CA ALA A 304 -1.57 -11.73 -8.56
C ALA A 304 -2.03 -11.11 -7.24
N ASP A 305 -3.17 -11.56 -6.71
CA ASP A 305 -3.76 -11.11 -5.45
C ASP A 305 -3.71 -12.21 -4.39
N ALA A 306 -3.33 -11.86 -3.16
CA ALA A 306 -3.24 -12.84 -2.07
C ALA A 306 -4.61 -13.13 -1.46
N GLY A 307 -5.13 -14.32 -1.74
CA GLY A 307 -6.44 -14.74 -1.25
C GLY A 307 -6.49 -14.91 0.28
N GLN A 308 -7.33 -14.11 0.94
CA GLN A 308 -7.58 -14.22 2.40
C GLN A 308 -6.32 -14.03 3.27
N LEU A 309 -5.47 -13.07 2.92
CA LEU A 309 -4.16 -12.88 3.55
C LEU A 309 -4.22 -12.73 5.07
N GLU A 310 -4.99 -11.80 5.62
CA GLU A 310 -4.99 -11.51 7.07
C GLU A 310 -5.37 -12.74 7.94
N PRO A 311 -6.42 -13.53 7.63
CA PRO A 311 -6.67 -14.81 8.30
C PRO A 311 -5.51 -15.80 8.23
N ARG A 312 -4.83 -15.92 7.08
CA ARG A 312 -3.69 -16.84 6.91
C ARG A 312 -2.48 -16.39 7.72
N ILE A 313 -2.23 -15.08 7.76
CA ILE A 313 -1.23 -14.47 8.63
C ILE A 313 -1.53 -14.79 10.10
N LEU A 314 -2.77 -14.64 10.57
CA LEU A 314 -3.13 -15.02 11.93
C LEU A 314 -2.92 -16.53 12.19
N ALA A 315 -3.25 -17.40 11.24
CA ALA A 315 -3.00 -18.84 11.37
C ALA A 315 -1.49 -19.13 11.54
N ALA A 316 -0.64 -18.49 10.73
CA ALA A 316 0.81 -18.67 10.79
C ALA A 316 1.41 -18.09 12.07
N MET A 317 0.97 -16.93 12.53
CA MET A 317 1.47 -16.27 13.74
C MET A 317 1.06 -16.99 15.03
N SER A 318 -0.18 -17.48 15.08
CA SER A 318 -0.72 -18.13 16.27
C SER A 318 -0.31 -19.60 16.39
N GLY A 319 -0.07 -20.29 15.26
CA GLY A 319 0.17 -21.72 15.25
C GLY A 319 -1.02 -22.55 15.71
N ASP A 320 -2.24 -21.99 15.73
CA ASP A 320 -3.45 -22.71 16.10
C ASP A 320 -3.66 -23.88 15.12
N ALA A 321 -3.51 -25.12 15.61
CA ALA A 321 -3.47 -26.31 14.75
C ALA A 321 -4.67 -26.43 13.80
N ARG A 322 -5.84 -25.99 14.25
CA ARG A 322 -7.08 -26.08 13.46
C ARG A 322 -7.17 -24.94 12.45
N MET A 323 -6.75 -23.73 12.83
CA MET A 323 -6.68 -22.62 11.89
C MET A 323 -5.59 -22.83 10.83
N VAL A 324 -4.45 -23.40 11.21
CA VAL A 324 -3.36 -23.82 10.30
C VAL A 324 -3.85 -24.88 9.32
N ALA A 325 -4.59 -25.89 9.79
CA ALA A 325 -5.18 -26.90 8.91
C ALA A 325 -6.16 -26.29 7.90
N ALA A 326 -7.04 -25.39 8.35
CA ALA A 326 -7.96 -24.67 7.45
C ALA A 326 -7.21 -23.79 6.44
N ALA A 327 -6.15 -23.12 6.88
CA ALA A 327 -5.28 -22.31 6.03
C ALA A 327 -4.35 -23.13 5.11
N GLY A 328 -4.36 -24.46 5.24
CA GLY A 328 -3.73 -25.36 4.27
C GLY A 328 -4.55 -25.57 3.00
N ALA A 329 -5.82 -25.16 2.97
CA ALA A 329 -6.69 -25.21 1.79
C ALA A 329 -6.56 -23.95 0.93
N ASP A 330 -7.00 -24.02 -0.33
CA ASP A 330 -7.06 -22.87 -1.24
C ASP A 330 -8.13 -21.84 -0.81
N ASP A 331 -9.28 -22.31 -0.34
CA ASP A 331 -10.30 -21.48 0.32
C ASP A 331 -10.31 -21.77 1.82
N LEU A 332 -9.76 -20.85 2.61
CA LEU A 332 -9.69 -20.99 4.07
C LEU A 332 -11.08 -21.08 4.72
N TYR A 333 -12.10 -20.47 4.10
CA TYR A 333 -13.44 -20.40 4.69
C TYR A 333 -14.24 -21.69 4.49
N ALA A 334 -14.02 -22.42 3.40
CA ALA A 334 -14.73 -23.66 3.09
C ALA A 334 -14.62 -24.74 4.18
N PRO A 335 -13.42 -25.13 4.68
CA PRO A 335 -13.32 -26.14 5.74
C PRO A 335 -13.94 -25.66 7.05
N VAL A 336 -13.84 -24.36 7.36
CA VAL A 336 -14.45 -23.79 8.58
C VAL A 336 -15.97 -23.77 8.47
N ALA A 337 -16.51 -23.46 7.29
CA ALA A 337 -17.93 -23.46 7.02
C ALA A 337 -18.55 -24.85 7.15
N ALA A 338 -17.92 -25.86 6.52
CA ALA A 338 -18.37 -27.24 6.55
C ALA A 338 -18.42 -27.81 7.97
N GLU A 339 -17.46 -27.43 8.81
CA GLU A 339 -17.36 -27.97 10.16
C GLU A 339 -18.25 -27.24 11.18
N THR A 340 -18.52 -25.95 11.00
CA THR A 340 -19.04 -25.09 12.09
C THR A 340 -20.27 -24.24 11.72
N PHE A 341 -20.56 -24.07 10.43
CA PHE A 341 -21.60 -23.15 9.96
C PHE A 341 -22.59 -23.81 9.00
N ASP A 342 -22.81 -25.12 9.12
CA ASP A 342 -23.69 -25.90 8.22
C ASP A 342 -23.36 -25.71 6.73
N GLY A 343 -22.08 -25.50 6.42
CA GLY A 343 -21.60 -25.22 5.07
C GLY A 343 -21.72 -23.75 4.61
N ASP A 344 -22.24 -22.85 5.46
CA ASP A 344 -22.37 -21.43 5.13
C ASP A 344 -21.01 -20.70 5.17
N ARG A 345 -20.40 -20.60 3.98
CA ARG A 345 -19.14 -19.87 3.75
C ARG A 345 -19.22 -18.40 4.14
N GLY A 346 -20.37 -17.76 3.94
CA GLY A 346 -20.58 -16.35 4.26
C GLY A 346 -20.48 -16.11 5.77
N LYS A 347 -21.16 -16.94 6.56
CA LYS A 347 -21.06 -16.90 8.03
C LYS A 347 -19.65 -17.19 8.53
N ALA A 348 -18.97 -18.19 7.97
CA ALA A 348 -17.58 -18.49 8.34
C ALA A 348 -16.65 -17.29 8.09
N LYS A 349 -16.79 -16.62 6.94
CA LYS A 349 -16.04 -15.40 6.62
C LYS A 349 -16.33 -14.28 7.60
N VAL A 350 -17.60 -13.97 7.84
CA VAL A 350 -18.00 -12.90 8.77
C VAL A 350 -17.46 -13.17 10.17
N ALA A 351 -17.55 -14.42 10.64
CA ALA A 351 -17.07 -14.80 11.96
C ALA A 351 -15.55 -14.59 12.10
N ILE A 352 -14.74 -15.10 11.15
CA ILE A 352 -13.27 -14.97 11.18
C ILE A 352 -12.86 -13.49 11.10
N LEU A 353 -13.47 -12.71 10.22
CA LEU A 353 -13.20 -11.27 10.12
C LEU A 353 -13.63 -10.52 11.40
N GLY A 354 -14.73 -10.95 12.04
CA GLY A 354 -15.16 -10.42 13.34
C GLY A 354 -14.12 -10.62 14.44
N VAL A 355 -13.43 -11.77 14.44
CA VAL A 355 -12.30 -12.04 15.34
C VAL A 355 -11.06 -11.23 14.96
N LEU A 356 -10.79 -10.98 13.69
CA LEU A 356 -9.65 -10.15 13.33
C LEU A 356 -9.86 -8.69 13.75
N TYR A 357 -11.06 -8.16 13.52
CA TYR A 357 -11.35 -6.74 13.69
C TYR A 357 -12.00 -6.34 15.02
N GLY A 358 -12.26 -7.31 15.89
CA GLY A 358 -12.83 -7.05 17.22
C GLY A 358 -14.28 -6.55 17.18
N ALA A 359 -15.10 -7.10 16.28
CA ALA A 359 -16.53 -6.82 16.26
C ALA A 359 -17.20 -7.44 17.50
N THR A 360 -17.69 -6.61 18.42
CA THR A 360 -18.26 -7.05 19.72
C THR A 360 -19.78 -6.86 19.85
N ALA A 361 -20.45 -6.35 18.81
CA ALA A 361 -21.88 -6.06 18.83
C ALA A 361 -22.70 -7.02 17.94
N GLY A 362 -23.95 -7.30 18.36
CA GLY A 362 -24.90 -8.13 17.60
C GLY A 362 -24.46 -9.60 17.46
N GLU A 363 -24.76 -10.21 16.31
CA GLU A 363 -24.38 -11.60 15.96
C GLU A 363 -22.86 -11.86 16.07
N ALA A 364 -22.02 -10.83 15.98
CA ALA A 364 -20.58 -10.98 16.12
C ALA A 364 -20.16 -11.52 17.51
N ARG A 365 -20.94 -11.25 18.56
CA ARG A 365 -20.64 -11.72 19.92
C ARG A 365 -20.88 -13.23 20.09
N SER A 366 -21.95 -13.77 19.51
CA SER A 366 -22.22 -15.21 19.53
C SER A 366 -21.22 -15.96 18.65
N LEU A 367 -20.86 -15.40 17.49
CA LEU A 367 -19.80 -15.92 16.62
C LEU A 367 -18.43 -15.95 17.30
N LEU A 368 -18.08 -14.91 18.07
CA LEU A 368 -16.82 -14.85 18.83
C LEU A 368 -16.72 -15.96 19.88
N THR A 369 -17.81 -16.26 20.60
CA THR A 369 -17.83 -17.35 21.59
C THR A 369 -17.54 -18.70 20.94
N LEU A 370 -18.19 -18.96 19.80
CA LEU A 370 -17.97 -20.19 19.03
C LEU A 370 -16.54 -20.28 18.48
N LEU A 371 -15.98 -19.17 18.00
CA LEU A 371 -14.59 -19.15 17.52
C LEU A 371 -13.57 -19.27 18.66
N ARG A 372 -13.85 -18.77 19.87
CA ARG A 372 -13.00 -19.00 21.05
C ARG A 372 -12.89 -20.49 21.39
N THR A 373 -13.97 -21.25 21.23
CA THR A 373 -13.94 -22.69 21.41
C THR A 373 -13.23 -23.40 20.26
N ARG A 374 -13.38 -22.90 19.02
CA ARG A 374 -12.86 -23.55 17.82
C ARG A 374 -11.37 -23.29 17.57
N PHE A 375 -10.92 -22.05 17.73
CA PHE A 375 -9.56 -21.54 17.49
C PHE A 375 -9.03 -20.77 18.70
N PRO A 376 -8.93 -21.40 19.88
CA PRO A 376 -8.61 -20.72 21.14
C PRO A 376 -7.24 -20.02 21.09
N VAL A 377 -6.24 -20.61 20.42
CA VAL A 377 -4.89 -20.06 20.37
C VAL A 377 -4.86 -18.83 19.46
N ALA A 378 -5.54 -18.89 18.31
CA ALA A 378 -5.65 -17.75 17.39
C ALA A 378 -6.40 -16.57 18.02
N VAL A 379 -7.52 -16.83 18.71
CA VAL A 379 -8.27 -15.77 19.38
C VAL A 379 -7.46 -15.17 20.53
N GLU A 380 -6.83 -16.00 21.36
CA GLU A 380 -6.01 -15.51 22.47
C GLU A 380 -4.81 -14.69 21.99
N TYR A 381 -4.23 -15.02 20.83
CA TYR A 381 -3.14 -14.25 20.24
C TYR A 381 -3.51 -12.77 20.03
N VAL A 382 -4.65 -12.51 19.37
CA VAL A 382 -5.10 -11.14 19.07
C VAL A 382 -5.71 -10.45 20.30
N GLU A 383 -6.33 -11.20 21.21
CA GLU A 383 -6.86 -10.67 22.48
C GLU A 383 -5.73 -10.25 23.42
N ARG A 384 -4.58 -10.93 23.41
CA ARG A 384 -3.38 -10.52 24.14
C ARG A 384 -2.87 -9.16 23.65
N ALA A 385 -2.84 -8.96 22.32
CA ALA A 385 -2.49 -7.66 21.73
C ALA A 385 -3.49 -6.56 22.15
N ALA A 386 -4.79 -6.87 22.12
CA ALA A 386 -5.84 -5.95 22.58
C ALA A 386 -5.64 -5.53 24.04
N ARG A 387 -5.44 -6.50 24.94
CA ARG A 387 -5.23 -6.24 26.37
C ARG A 387 -3.94 -5.47 26.64
N ALA A 388 -2.88 -5.72 25.88
CA ALA A 388 -1.64 -4.95 25.96
C ALA A 388 -1.89 -3.48 25.57
N GLY A 389 -2.63 -3.25 24.47
CA GLY A 389 -3.05 -1.91 24.07
C GLY A 389 -3.92 -1.21 25.10
N GLU A 390 -4.89 -1.91 25.72
CA GLU A 390 -5.72 -1.39 26.81
C GLU A 390 -4.88 -0.95 28.02
N ARG A 391 -3.76 -1.63 28.29
CA ARG A 391 -2.77 -1.27 29.32
C ARG A 391 -1.74 -0.23 28.87
N GLY A 392 -1.89 0.34 27.67
CA GLY A 392 -0.95 1.33 27.14
C GLY A 392 0.42 0.76 26.75
N GLU A 393 0.57 -0.56 26.67
CA GLU A 393 1.82 -1.22 26.28
C GLU A 393 2.07 -1.09 24.76
N VAL A 394 3.33 -1.23 24.35
CA VAL A 394 3.73 -1.27 22.94
C VAL A 394 3.50 -2.68 22.41
N VAL A 395 2.74 -2.77 21.31
CA VAL A 395 2.47 -4.03 20.60
C VAL A 395 3.33 -4.08 19.35
N HIS A 396 3.95 -5.23 19.08
CA HIS A 396 4.80 -5.44 17.92
C HIS A 396 4.19 -6.45 16.95
N SER A 397 4.41 -6.24 15.65
CA SER A 397 4.21 -7.24 14.60
C SER A 397 5.21 -8.40 14.70
N TRP A 398 5.13 -9.36 13.77
CA TRP A 398 6.02 -10.51 13.72
C TRP A 398 7.50 -10.17 13.53
N LEU A 399 7.84 -9.27 12.60
CA LEU A 399 9.22 -8.82 12.39
C LEU A 399 9.64 -7.67 13.32
N GLY A 400 8.74 -7.20 14.18
CA GLY A 400 9.06 -6.27 15.27
C GLY A 400 8.68 -4.81 15.02
N ARG A 401 7.89 -4.48 13.99
CA ARG A 401 7.32 -3.14 13.83
C ARG A 401 6.45 -2.81 15.03
N ALA A 402 6.72 -1.67 15.66
CA ALA A 402 5.95 -1.21 16.81
C ALA A 402 4.68 -0.46 16.41
N CYS A 403 3.60 -0.77 17.11
CA CYS A 403 2.37 0.01 17.12
C CYS A 403 2.66 1.40 17.70
N PRO A 404 2.09 2.50 17.13
CA PRO A 404 2.23 3.82 17.70
C PRO A 404 1.91 3.85 19.20
N PRO A 405 2.69 4.56 20.03
CA PRO A 405 2.37 4.73 21.44
C PRO A 405 1.00 5.40 21.61
N PRO A 406 0.31 5.19 22.75
CA PRO A 406 -0.90 5.96 23.05
C PRO A 406 -0.59 7.46 23.14
N SER A 407 -1.57 8.32 22.88
CA SER A 407 -1.39 9.76 23.09
C SER A 407 -1.13 10.07 24.57
N PRO A 408 -0.46 11.19 24.91
CA PRO A 408 -0.23 11.58 26.30
C PRO A 408 -1.51 11.64 27.15
N ASP A 409 -2.62 12.09 26.56
CA ASP A 409 -3.93 12.19 27.22
C ASP A 409 -4.72 10.86 27.27
N PHE A 410 -4.15 9.75 26.80
CA PHE A 410 -4.81 8.45 26.81
C PHE A 410 -5.28 8.05 28.22
N TRP A 411 -4.48 8.34 29.24
CA TRP A 411 -4.81 8.01 30.63
C TRP A 411 -5.90 8.88 31.23
N SER A 412 -6.09 10.09 30.73
CA SER A 412 -7.07 11.05 31.24
C SER A 412 -8.40 10.99 30.47
N HIS A 413 -8.37 10.74 29.16
CA HIS A 413 -9.54 10.82 28.28
C HIS A 413 -9.61 9.72 27.21
N GLY A 414 -8.69 8.76 27.21
CA GLY A 414 -8.60 7.72 26.18
C GLY A 414 -9.67 6.63 26.32
N ASP A 415 -10.15 6.14 25.18
CA ASP A 415 -10.96 4.91 25.13
C ASP A 415 -10.02 3.70 25.06
N ALA A 416 -9.81 3.05 26.21
CA ALA A 416 -9.01 1.83 26.32
C ALA A 416 -9.50 0.73 25.36
N HIS A 417 -10.80 0.55 25.19
CA HIS A 417 -11.33 -0.48 24.29
C HIS A 417 -11.10 -0.14 22.81
N SER A 418 -11.17 1.15 22.43
CA SER A 418 -10.77 1.58 21.09
C SER A 418 -9.30 1.29 20.82
N ARG A 419 -8.43 1.55 21.80
CA ARG A 419 -7.01 1.22 21.73
C ARG A 419 -6.76 -0.29 21.65
N GLY A 420 -7.52 -1.08 22.39
CA GLY A 420 -7.50 -2.55 22.31
C GLY A 420 -7.89 -3.05 20.92
N ARG A 421 -8.96 -2.53 20.32
CA ARG A 421 -9.33 -2.85 18.93
C ARG A 421 -8.25 -2.44 17.93
N PHE A 422 -7.65 -1.27 18.11
CA PHE A 422 -6.59 -0.78 17.23
C PHE A 422 -5.35 -1.70 17.25
N THR A 423 -4.85 -2.03 18.44
CA THR A 423 -3.68 -2.92 18.61
C THR A 423 -3.92 -4.36 18.17
N ARG A 424 -5.15 -4.86 18.38
CA ARG A 424 -5.63 -6.14 17.83
C ARG A 424 -5.53 -6.20 16.31
N ASN A 425 -6.00 -5.15 15.63
CA ASN A 425 -5.98 -5.09 14.17
C ASN A 425 -4.54 -4.89 13.67
N PHE A 426 -3.79 -4.05 14.37
CA PHE A 426 -2.40 -3.71 14.05
C PHE A 426 -1.52 -4.94 13.91
N VAL A 427 -1.55 -5.87 14.88
CA VAL A 427 -0.58 -6.99 14.91
C VAL A 427 -0.68 -7.88 13.66
N VAL A 428 -1.89 -8.12 13.16
CA VAL A 428 -2.12 -8.91 11.94
C VAL A 428 -1.84 -8.09 10.68
N GLN A 429 -2.36 -6.86 10.60
CA GLN A 429 -2.17 -6.01 9.42
C GLN A 429 -0.71 -5.63 9.19
N ALA A 430 0.03 -5.37 10.27
CA ALA A 430 1.44 -5.05 10.19
C ALA A 430 2.25 -6.26 9.74
N THR A 431 1.96 -7.45 10.27
CA THR A 431 2.61 -8.68 9.82
C THR A 431 2.26 -9.04 8.36
N ALA A 432 1.02 -8.78 7.92
CA ALA A 432 0.64 -8.93 6.52
C ALA A 432 1.44 -7.98 5.60
N SER A 433 1.68 -6.74 6.05
CA SER A 433 2.48 -5.76 5.31
C SER A 433 3.96 -6.17 5.25
N GLU A 434 4.50 -6.74 6.34
CA GLU A 434 5.86 -7.31 6.38
C GLU A 434 6.04 -8.47 5.42
N TRP A 435 5.04 -9.36 5.35
CA TRP A 435 5.02 -10.47 4.40
C TRP A 435 5.01 -9.94 2.96
N ALA A 436 4.12 -8.99 2.65
CA ALA A 436 4.02 -8.39 1.32
C ALA A 436 5.31 -7.67 0.90
N LEU A 437 5.98 -6.98 1.83
CA LEU A 437 7.31 -6.38 1.58
C LEU A 437 8.37 -7.43 1.25
N CYS A 438 8.34 -8.59 1.90
CA CYS A 438 9.25 -9.69 1.58
C CYS A 438 8.95 -10.31 0.21
N VAL A 439 7.67 -10.46 -0.16
CA VAL A 439 7.26 -10.87 -1.51
C VAL A 439 7.80 -9.87 -2.53
N LEU A 440 7.57 -8.59 -2.30
CA LEU A 440 8.00 -7.50 -3.17
C LEU A 440 9.52 -7.47 -3.34
N ALA A 441 10.27 -7.62 -2.25
CA ALA A 441 11.74 -7.63 -2.26
C ALA A 441 12.31 -8.80 -3.08
N ASP A 442 11.78 -10.02 -2.91
CA ASP A 442 12.24 -11.19 -3.66
C ASP A 442 11.77 -11.15 -5.11
N LEU A 443 10.53 -10.70 -5.37
CA LEU A 443 10.00 -10.52 -6.73
C LEU A 443 10.85 -9.52 -7.51
N ARG A 444 11.10 -8.33 -6.94
CA ARG A 444 11.98 -7.33 -7.56
C ARG A 444 13.36 -7.90 -7.90
N ARG A 445 13.95 -8.68 -6.98
CA ARG A 445 15.25 -9.33 -7.21
C ARG A 445 15.21 -10.30 -8.38
N ARG A 446 14.12 -11.08 -8.52
CA ARG A 446 13.95 -12.04 -9.62
C ARG A 446 13.78 -11.33 -10.95
N LEU A 447 12.95 -10.29 -10.98
CA LEU A 447 12.67 -9.52 -12.20
C LEU A 447 13.88 -8.71 -12.67
N ALA A 448 14.81 -8.36 -11.77
CA ALA A 448 16.06 -7.69 -12.17
C ALA A 448 16.93 -8.54 -13.12
N ASP A 449 16.76 -9.87 -13.13
CA ASP A 449 17.46 -10.79 -14.04
C ASP A 449 16.54 -11.27 -15.19
N ASP A 450 15.32 -10.72 -15.32
CA ASP A 450 14.34 -11.03 -16.37
C ASP A 450 14.04 -9.76 -17.21
N PRO A 451 14.68 -9.58 -18.37
CA PRO A 451 14.55 -8.36 -19.17
C PRO A 451 13.17 -8.21 -19.83
N ASP A 452 12.37 -9.27 -19.86
CA ASP A 452 11.04 -9.28 -20.48
C ASP A 452 9.93 -8.91 -19.51
N SER A 453 10.24 -8.69 -18.23
CA SER A 453 9.26 -8.49 -17.16
C SER A 453 9.59 -7.29 -16.27
N GLU A 454 8.60 -6.45 -16.00
CA GLU A 454 8.72 -5.31 -15.09
C GLU A 454 7.59 -5.29 -14.05
N LEU A 455 7.93 -5.03 -12.79
CA LEU A 455 6.93 -4.80 -11.76
C LEU A 455 6.40 -3.37 -11.92
N VAL A 456 5.09 -3.23 -12.14
CA VAL A 456 4.47 -1.93 -12.50
C VAL A 456 3.44 -1.43 -11.49
N PHE A 457 2.89 -2.31 -10.66
CA PHE A 457 1.88 -1.92 -9.67
C PHE A 457 1.93 -2.82 -8.42
N PHE A 458 1.63 -2.20 -7.28
CA PHE A 458 1.52 -2.87 -5.99
C PHE A 458 0.40 -2.23 -5.17
N GLN A 459 -0.53 -3.05 -4.68
CA GLN A 459 -1.61 -2.63 -3.80
C GLN A 459 -1.77 -3.63 -2.66
N HIS A 460 -1.15 -3.32 -1.51
CA HIS A 460 -1.20 -4.11 -0.27
C HIS A 460 -0.67 -5.54 -0.43
N ASP A 461 -1.41 -6.39 -1.11
CA ASP A 461 -1.17 -7.80 -1.35
C ASP A 461 -1.41 -8.21 -2.81
N GLU A 462 -1.79 -7.27 -3.68
CA GLU A 462 -1.82 -7.40 -5.13
C GLU A 462 -0.49 -6.91 -5.73
N VAL A 463 0.12 -7.70 -6.61
CA VAL A 463 1.25 -7.30 -7.47
C VAL A 463 0.84 -7.43 -8.93
N MET A 464 1.37 -6.53 -9.78
CA MET A 464 1.17 -6.57 -11.22
C MET A 464 2.51 -6.51 -11.94
N VAL A 465 2.80 -7.54 -12.72
CA VAL A 465 3.97 -7.62 -13.59
C VAL A 465 3.52 -7.40 -15.02
N HIS A 466 4.13 -6.46 -15.73
CA HIS A 466 3.94 -6.25 -17.16
C HIS A 466 5.06 -6.98 -17.90
N THR A 467 4.71 -7.90 -18.80
CA THR A 467 5.68 -8.88 -19.32
C THR A 467 5.38 -9.42 -20.70
N ARG A 468 6.42 -9.81 -21.45
CA ARG A 468 6.30 -10.62 -22.68
C ARG A 468 6.25 -12.13 -22.41
N ASP A 469 6.60 -12.57 -21.21
CA ASP A 469 6.62 -13.97 -20.78
C ASP A 469 5.77 -14.15 -19.49
N PRO A 470 4.44 -14.31 -19.62
CA PRO A 470 3.55 -14.46 -18.47
C PRO A 470 3.81 -15.73 -17.66
N GLU A 471 4.35 -16.80 -18.27
CA GLU A 471 4.68 -18.03 -17.57
C GLU A 471 5.88 -17.82 -16.63
N SER A 472 6.92 -17.13 -17.11
CA SER A 472 8.08 -16.77 -16.29
C SER A 472 7.71 -15.81 -15.15
N ALA A 473 6.96 -14.75 -15.46
CA ALA A 473 6.48 -13.82 -14.44
C ALA A 473 5.63 -14.52 -13.36
N THR A 474 4.73 -15.43 -13.76
CA THR A 474 3.94 -16.24 -12.80
C THR A 474 4.85 -17.08 -11.89
N ARG A 475 5.86 -17.76 -12.44
CA ARG A 475 6.84 -18.52 -11.65
C ARG A 475 7.61 -17.61 -10.68
N HIS A 476 7.96 -16.40 -11.11
CA HIS A 476 8.65 -15.43 -10.25
C HIS A 476 7.78 -14.97 -9.07
N VAL A 477 6.50 -14.67 -9.31
CA VAL A 477 5.53 -14.30 -8.27
C VAL A 477 5.35 -15.43 -7.25
N LEU A 478 5.05 -16.64 -7.71
CA LEU A 478 4.83 -17.78 -6.81
C LEU A 478 6.10 -18.14 -6.02
N GLY A 479 7.27 -18.07 -6.66
CA GLY A 479 8.54 -18.27 -5.98
C GLY A 479 8.84 -17.21 -4.91
N ALA A 480 8.43 -15.95 -5.14
CA ALA A 480 8.58 -14.88 -4.16
C ALA A 480 7.68 -15.08 -2.93
N VAL A 481 6.45 -15.56 -3.13
CA VAL A 481 5.50 -15.95 -2.07
C VAL A 481 6.06 -17.07 -1.19
N GLU A 482 6.66 -18.10 -1.79
CA GLU A 482 7.30 -19.19 -1.06
C GLU A 482 8.48 -18.71 -0.21
N VAL A 483 9.34 -17.86 -0.80
CA VAL A 483 10.50 -17.28 -0.09
C VAL A 483 10.04 -16.40 1.07
N ALA A 484 9.09 -15.48 0.84
CA ALA A 484 8.57 -14.59 1.88
C ALA A 484 7.93 -15.38 3.03
N THR A 485 7.13 -16.39 2.71
CA THR A 485 6.51 -17.28 3.71
C THR A 485 7.57 -17.98 4.55
N ARG A 486 8.61 -18.54 3.93
CA ARG A 486 9.70 -19.21 4.66
C ARG A 486 10.54 -18.25 5.49
N LEU A 487 10.79 -17.03 5.00
CA LEU A 487 11.55 -16.01 5.73
C LEU A 487 10.83 -15.59 7.02
N LEU A 488 9.51 -15.42 6.97
CA LEU A 488 8.74 -15.01 8.14
C LEU A 488 8.46 -16.19 9.08
N PHE A 489 7.89 -17.27 8.54
CA PHE A 489 7.24 -18.30 9.36
C PHE A 489 8.00 -19.63 9.39
N GLY A 490 9.12 -19.76 8.67
CA GLY A 490 9.85 -21.01 8.54
C GLY A 490 9.05 -22.07 7.79
N GLU A 491 9.20 -23.33 8.18
CA GLU A 491 8.37 -24.42 7.65
C GLU A 491 6.96 -24.34 8.25
N THR A 492 5.96 -24.13 7.39
CA THR A 492 4.56 -24.03 7.80
C THR A 492 3.64 -24.76 6.82
N ARG A 493 2.51 -25.26 7.34
CA ARG A 493 1.42 -25.84 6.52
C ARG A 493 0.45 -24.78 6.01
N VAL A 494 0.57 -23.54 6.50
CA VAL A 494 -0.23 -22.41 6.02
C VAL A 494 0.17 -22.11 4.58
N ARG A 495 -0.79 -22.16 3.66
CA ARG A 495 -0.58 -21.74 2.27
C ARG A 495 -0.97 -20.27 2.13
N PHE A 496 -0.31 -19.58 1.20
CA PHE A 496 -0.65 -18.22 0.77
C PHE A 496 -0.91 -18.26 -0.74
N PRO A 497 -2.08 -18.76 -1.17
CA PRO A 497 -2.40 -18.87 -2.58
C PRO A 497 -2.52 -17.49 -3.21
N MET A 498 -1.96 -17.35 -4.42
CA MET A 498 -2.14 -16.18 -5.26
C MET A 498 -3.19 -16.49 -6.32
N ASP A 499 -4.23 -15.67 -6.41
CA ASP A 499 -5.13 -15.69 -7.56
C ASP A 499 -4.43 -14.96 -8.72
N VAL A 500 -3.96 -15.72 -9.70
CA VAL A 500 -3.15 -15.21 -10.82
C VAL A 500 -4.00 -15.12 -12.07
N ALA A 501 -4.05 -13.92 -12.66
CA ALA A 501 -4.70 -13.68 -13.95
C ALA A 501 -3.72 -13.07 -14.95
N VAL A 502 -3.73 -13.59 -16.17
CA VAL A 502 -2.97 -13.05 -17.32
C VAL A 502 -3.94 -12.30 -18.23
N ARG A 503 -3.70 -11.01 -18.49
CA ARG A 503 -4.65 -10.15 -19.22
C ARG A 503 -3.95 -9.09 -20.05
N ASP A 504 -4.56 -8.70 -21.17
CA ASP A 504 -4.10 -7.56 -21.97
C ASP A 504 -4.63 -6.24 -21.40
N CYS A 505 -5.82 -6.28 -20.79
CA CYS A 505 -6.43 -5.15 -20.13
C CYS A 505 -6.87 -5.49 -18.70
N TYR A 506 -6.64 -4.59 -17.76
CA TYR A 506 -6.99 -4.84 -16.35
C TYR A 506 -8.51 -4.99 -16.13
N ALA A 507 -9.34 -4.39 -16.98
CA ALA A 507 -10.79 -4.52 -16.89
C ALA A 507 -11.34 -5.88 -17.32
N GLU A 508 -10.59 -6.65 -18.12
CA GLU A 508 -11.03 -7.97 -18.58
C GLU A 508 -11.37 -8.83 -17.36
N THR A 509 -12.56 -9.39 -17.33
CA THR A 509 -12.86 -10.48 -16.41
C THR A 509 -12.17 -11.73 -16.95
N SER A 510 -11.71 -12.62 -16.07
CA SER A 510 -11.36 -13.96 -16.50
C SER A 510 -12.65 -14.58 -17.04
N ASP A 511 -12.87 -14.51 -18.35
CA ASP A 511 -13.81 -15.40 -19.01
C ASP A 511 -13.20 -16.79 -18.86
N GLU A 512 -13.97 -17.69 -18.24
CA GLU A 512 -13.62 -19.08 -17.87
C GLU A 512 -13.05 -19.28 -16.44
N ALA A 513 -13.97 -19.53 -15.50
CA ALA A 513 -13.85 -20.62 -14.52
C ALA A 513 -15.25 -21.11 -14.12
#